data_AF-A0A2H0VYE3-F1
#
_entry.id   AF-A0A2H0VYE3-F1
#
_cell.length_a   1.000
_cell.length_b   1.000
_cell.length_c   1.000
_cell.angle_alpha   90.00
_cell.angle_beta   90.00
_cell.angle_gamma   90.00
#
_symmetry.space_group_name_H-M   'P 1'
#
loop_
_entity.id
_entity.type
_entity.pdbx_description
1 polymer ?
#
loop_
_entity_poly.entity_id
_entity_poly.type
_entity_poly.pdbx_seq_one_letter_code
_entity_poly.pdbx_strand_id
1 'polypeptide(L)'
;MEMSDISTYLLNFTESKKRIAIGTSSVIGGLALLIGYFQSGPSAMSYAETEAAFSKWEASPQDDTLYQGMLEALRMTPEALGKYDAAIAQKLLNTDKLSDALVMANRSLSRVKDDIPFHATYAATSLLIEQGSYQQALQDAVALKESMGNSYSSEFKGGSLLYAHNLLRIACLQQELNNRPGEKAAWEELEVLIDSKTPLSELILSSFSEKQINLSQYIADRKKAL
;
A
#
# COMPACT_ATOMS: atom_id res chain seq x y z
N MET A 1 21.29 -34.83 10.52
CA MET A 1 20.09 -34.55 9.71
C MET A 1 18.90 -34.61 10.66
N GLU A 2 18.22 -33.56 11.08
CA GLU A 2 18.32 -32.11 10.87
C GLU A 2 17.24 -31.51 11.80
N MET A 3 17.61 -31.11 13.01
CA MET A 3 16.75 -30.25 13.86
C MET A 3 17.12 -28.76 13.71
N SER A 4 18.26 -28.45 13.09
CA SER A 4 18.65 -27.07 12.78
C SER A 4 17.80 -26.49 11.63
N ASP A 5 17.41 -27.30 10.65
CA ASP A 5 16.73 -26.80 9.45
C ASP A 5 15.31 -26.30 9.73
N ILE A 6 14.53 -27.01 10.54
CA ILE A 6 13.14 -26.60 10.84
C ILE A 6 13.12 -25.27 11.63
N SER A 7 14.09 -25.06 12.52
CA SER A 7 14.22 -23.79 13.26
C SER A 7 14.60 -22.64 12.34
N THR A 8 15.51 -22.86 11.39
CA THR A 8 15.91 -21.88 10.37
C THR A 8 14.77 -21.55 9.39
N TYR A 9 13.98 -22.54 8.96
CA TYR A 9 12.81 -22.33 8.11
C TYR A 9 11.70 -21.53 8.81
N LEU A 10 11.42 -21.82 10.09
CA LEU A 10 10.42 -21.09 10.86
C LEU A 10 10.86 -19.65 11.18
N LEU A 11 12.15 -19.43 11.44
CA LEU A 11 12.73 -18.09 11.61
C LEU A 11 12.67 -17.28 10.30
N ASN A 12 13.05 -17.89 9.16
CA ASN A 12 12.97 -17.24 7.85
C ASN A 12 11.54 -16.93 7.42
N PHE A 13 10.57 -17.81 7.74
CA PHE A 13 9.16 -17.58 7.47
C PHE A 13 8.57 -16.44 8.32
N THR A 14 9.00 -16.32 9.57
CA THR A 14 8.55 -15.26 10.49
C THR A 14 9.19 -13.91 10.13
N GLU A 15 10.47 -13.91 9.72
CA GLU A 15 11.19 -12.75 9.18
C GLU A 15 10.58 -12.26 7.85
N SER A 16 10.28 -13.18 6.92
CA SER A 16 9.58 -12.90 5.67
C SER A 16 8.23 -12.23 5.92
N LYS A 17 7.42 -12.76 6.86
CA LYS A 17 6.13 -12.15 7.23
C LYS A 17 6.28 -10.77 7.85
N LYS A 18 7.35 -10.49 8.62
CA LYS A 18 7.61 -9.15 9.15
C LYS A 18 8.04 -8.15 8.07
N ARG A 19 8.87 -8.58 7.11
CA ARG A 19 9.29 -7.76 5.95
C ARG A 19 8.11 -7.47 5.02
N ILE A 20 7.28 -8.48 4.75
CA ILE A 20 6.01 -8.34 4.01
C ILE A 20 5.02 -7.46 4.79
N ALA A 21 4.96 -7.54 6.13
CA ALA A 21 4.07 -6.69 6.94
C ALA A 21 4.44 -5.19 6.89
N ILE A 22 5.73 -4.86 6.82
CA ILE A 22 6.21 -3.47 6.64
C ILE A 22 5.92 -3.00 5.20
N GLY A 23 6.18 -3.85 4.19
CA GLY A 23 5.85 -3.56 2.79
C GLY A 23 4.35 -3.38 2.52
N THR A 24 3.51 -4.26 3.07
CA THR A 24 2.03 -4.18 2.97
C THR A 24 1.48 -2.97 3.72
N SER A 25 2.12 -2.53 4.82
CA SER A 25 1.76 -1.28 5.50
C SER A 25 1.98 -0.06 4.61
N SER A 26 3.00 -0.05 3.76
CA SER A 26 3.21 0.97 2.74
C SER A 26 2.16 0.89 1.61
N VAL A 27 1.73 -0.31 1.21
CA VAL A 27 0.71 -0.53 0.18
C VAL A 27 -0.69 -0.07 0.61
N ILE A 28 -1.07 -0.36 1.86
CA ILE A 28 -2.40 -0.04 2.43
C ILE A 28 -2.64 1.48 2.54
N GLY A 29 -1.59 2.26 2.84
CA GLY A 29 -1.71 3.72 2.97
C GLY A 29 -2.06 4.45 1.67
N GLY A 30 -1.61 3.94 0.52
CA GLY A 30 -1.84 4.58 -0.79
C GLY A 30 -3.29 4.47 -1.29
N LEU A 31 -3.96 3.35 -1.00
CA LEU A 31 -5.35 3.10 -1.42
C LEU A 31 -6.39 3.76 -0.50
N ALA A 32 -6.09 3.91 0.79
CA ALA A 32 -6.99 4.55 1.76
C ALA A 32 -7.25 6.04 1.44
N LEU A 33 -6.31 6.72 0.77
CA LEU A 33 -6.42 8.14 0.41
C LEU A 33 -7.38 8.41 -0.77
N LEU A 34 -7.84 7.37 -1.48
CA LEU A 34 -8.73 7.50 -2.65
C LEU A 34 -10.22 7.60 -2.29
N ILE A 35 -10.59 7.41 -1.01
CA ILE A 35 -11.98 7.21 -0.58
C ILE A 35 -12.78 8.54 -0.45
N GLY A 36 -12.11 9.70 -0.49
CA GLY A 36 -12.72 10.99 -0.13
C GLY A 36 -13.43 11.81 -1.23
N TYR A 37 -13.49 11.34 -2.49
CA TYR A 37 -13.68 12.25 -3.64
C TYR A 37 -14.90 12.01 -4.53
N PHE A 38 -16.08 11.60 -4.04
CA PHE A 38 -17.27 11.61 -4.91
C PHE A 38 -18.58 11.93 -4.17
N GLN A 39 -19.24 13.01 -4.59
CA GLN A 39 -20.65 13.30 -4.33
C GLN A 39 -21.42 13.40 -5.65
N SER A 40 -22.59 12.76 -5.67
CA SER A 40 -23.71 12.77 -6.63
C SER A 40 -23.90 11.47 -7.42
N GLY A 41 -25.01 10.78 -7.18
CA GLY A 41 -25.46 9.54 -7.85
C GLY A 41 -26.90 9.14 -7.42
N PRO A 42 -27.52 8.11 -8.04
CA PRO A 42 -28.94 8.05 -8.46
C PRO A 42 -29.90 7.40 -7.44
N SER A 43 -31.12 6.98 -7.86
CA SER A 43 -32.26 6.64 -6.98
C SER A 43 -31.92 5.72 -5.79
N ALA A 44 -32.34 6.12 -4.58
CA ALA A 44 -31.91 5.55 -3.30
C ALA A 44 -32.02 4.03 -3.13
N MET A 45 -32.89 3.34 -3.88
CA MET A 45 -33.15 1.91 -3.72
C MET A 45 -32.04 1.01 -4.30
N SER A 46 -31.59 1.26 -5.54
CA SER A 46 -30.48 0.49 -6.14
C SER A 46 -29.15 0.76 -5.46
N TYR A 47 -28.97 1.97 -4.91
CA TYR A 47 -27.81 2.32 -4.11
C TYR A 47 -27.80 1.57 -2.77
N ALA A 48 -28.94 1.50 -2.08
CA ALA A 48 -29.07 0.78 -0.82
C ALA A 48 -28.80 -0.72 -0.97
N GLU A 49 -29.28 -1.34 -2.05
CA GLU A 49 -29.01 -2.75 -2.36
C GLU A 49 -27.53 -3.01 -2.64
N THR A 50 -26.88 -2.11 -3.40
CA THR A 50 -25.45 -2.19 -3.69
C THR A 50 -24.61 -2.03 -2.43
N GLU A 51 -24.92 -1.05 -1.58
CA GLU A 51 -24.25 -0.83 -0.30
C GLU A 51 -24.44 -2.04 0.63
N ALA A 52 -25.65 -2.59 0.74
CA ALA A 52 -25.92 -3.77 1.56
C ALA A 52 -25.14 -5.00 1.08
N ALA A 53 -25.07 -5.23 -0.24
CA ALA A 53 -24.29 -6.32 -0.82
C ALA A 53 -22.78 -6.14 -0.55
N PHE A 54 -22.27 -4.91 -0.70
CA PHE A 54 -20.89 -4.59 -0.36
C PHE A 54 -20.58 -4.81 1.12
N SER A 55 -21.39 -4.26 2.04
CA SER A 55 -21.17 -4.42 3.49
C SER A 55 -21.20 -5.89 3.92
N LYS A 56 -22.08 -6.70 3.31
CA LYS A 56 -22.18 -8.12 3.60
C LYS A 56 -20.93 -8.88 3.16
N TRP A 57 -20.41 -8.60 1.96
CA TRP A 57 -19.15 -9.18 1.50
C TRP A 57 -17.96 -8.66 2.30
N GLU A 58 -17.92 -7.37 2.66
CA GLU A 58 -16.82 -6.77 3.42
C GLU A 58 -16.61 -7.44 4.78
N ALA A 59 -17.69 -7.91 5.41
CA ALA A 59 -17.65 -8.67 6.65
C ALA A 59 -17.10 -10.11 6.48
N SER A 60 -17.04 -10.62 5.25
CA SER A 60 -16.59 -11.99 4.94
C SER A 60 -15.95 -12.06 3.54
N PRO A 61 -14.79 -11.40 3.33
CA PRO A 61 -14.25 -11.17 1.99
C PRO A 61 -13.79 -12.45 1.26
N GLN A 62 -13.64 -13.56 2.00
CA GLN A 62 -13.29 -14.87 1.45
C GLN A 62 -14.51 -15.64 0.89
N ASP A 63 -15.75 -15.22 1.17
CA ASP A 63 -16.94 -15.90 0.68
C ASP A 63 -17.19 -15.57 -0.79
N ASP A 64 -17.01 -16.56 -1.66
CA ASP A 64 -17.21 -16.44 -3.11
C ASP A 64 -18.66 -16.12 -3.50
N THR A 65 -19.64 -16.62 -2.74
CA THR A 65 -21.06 -16.36 -3.02
C THR A 65 -21.38 -14.90 -2.74
N LEU A 66 -20.89 -14.38 -1.62
CA LEU A 66 -21.05 -12.95 -1.28
C LEU A 66 -20.29 -12.06 -2.25
N TYR A 67 -19.10 -12.48 -2.68
CA TYR A 67 -18.33 -11.76 -3.68
C TYR A 67 -19.06 -11.64 -5.02
N GLN A 68 -19.58 -12.75 -5.55
CA GLN A 68 -20.36 -12.74 -6.80
C GLN A 68 -21.66 -11.93 -6.67
N GLY A 69 -22.35 -12.04 -5.52
CA GLY A 69 -23.55 -11.24 -5.25
C GLY A 69 -23.26 -9.74 -5.22
N MET A 70 -22.14 -9.33 -4.63
CA MET A 70 -21.68 -7.95 -4.65
C MET A 70 -21.33 -7.48 -6.08
N LEU A 71 -20.60 -8.29 -6.87
CA LEU A 71 -20.26 -7.94 -8.25
C LEU A 71 -21.51 -7.74 -9.12
N GLU A 72 -22.53 -8.57 -8.95
CA GLU A 72 -23.79 -8.44 -9.68
C GLU A 72 -24.54 -7.16 -9.28
N ALA A 73 -24.63 -6.85 -7.98
CA ALA A 73 -25.24 -5.60 -7.51
C ALA A 73 -24.51 -4.37 -8.07
N LEU A 74 -23.18 -4.41 -8.10
CA LEU A 74 -22.34 -3.36 -8.67
C LEU A 74 -22.51 -3.21 -10.20
N ARG A 75 -22.73 -4.32 -10.92
CA ARG A 75 -23.03 -4.31 -12.37
C ARG A 75 -24.35 -3.60 -12.66
N MET A 76 -25.32 -3.72 -11.75
CA MET A 76 -26.63 -3.06 -11.85
C MET A 76 -26.59 -1.57 -11.46
N THR A 77 -25.50 -1.12 -10.81
CA THR A 77 -25.30 0.29 -10.42
C THR A 77 -23.94 0.82 -10.91
N PRO A 78 -23.74 1.01 -12.23
CA PRO A 78 -22.42 1.36 -12.78
C PRO A 78 -21.84 2.67 -12.23
N GLU A 79 -22.69 3.63 -11.89
CA GLU A 79 -22.28 4.91 -11.27
C GLU A 79 -21.63 4.70 -9.88
N ALA A 80 -21.97 3.61 -9.20
CA ALA A 80 -21.42 3.28 -7.88
C ALA A 80 -20.09 2.50 -7.98
N LEU A 81 -19.77 1.88 -9.13
CA LEU A 81 -18.50 1.16 -9.34
C LEU A 81 -17.28 2.00 -9.00
N GLY A 82 -17.35 3.30 -9.33
CA GLY A 82 -16.30 4.27 -9.05
C GLY A 82 -15.87 4.31 -7.58
N LYS A 83 -16.85 4.20 -6.68
CA LYS A 83 -16.70 4.32 -5.22
C LYS A 83 -16.04 3.09 -4.59
N TYR A 84 -16.36 1.89 -5.07
CA TYR A 84 -15.99 0.66 -4.37
C TYR A 84 -14.71 0.00 -4.89
N ASP A 85 -14.24 0.30 -6.11
CA ASP A 85 -13.09 -0.40 -6.70
C ASP A 85 -11.84 -0.41 -5.83
N ALA A 86 -11.45 0.74 -5.29
CA ALA A 86 -10.27 0.84 -4.43
C ALA A 86 -10.44 0.02 -3.14
N ALA A 87 -11.62 0.07 -2.52
CA ALA A 87 -11.93 -0.67 -1.30
C ALA A 87 -11.98 -2.18 -1.56
N ILE A 88 -12.62 -2.60 -2.65
CA ILE A 88 -12.68 -4.00 -3.07
C ILE A 88 -11.28 -4.52 -3.34
N ALA A 89 -10.49 -3.80 -4.15
CA ALA A 89 -9.11 -4.17 -4.44
C ALA A 89 -8.30 -4.36 -3.16
N GLN A 90 -8.37 -3.41 -2.22
CA GLN A 90 -7.64 -3.48 -0.96
C GLN A 90 -8.03 -4.70 -0.11
N LYS A 91 -9.31 -5.06 -0.06
CA LYS A 91 -9.76 -6.26 0.66
C LYS A 91 -9.27 -7.52 -0.05
N LEU A 92 -9.37 -7.58 -1.38
CA LEU A 92 -8.94 -8.73 -2.17
C LEU A 92 -7.42 -8.97 -2.10
N LEU A 93 -6.60 -7.92 -2.00
CA LEU A 93 -5.15 -8.04 -1.78
C LEU A 93 -4.79 -8.76 -0.46
N ASN A 94 -5.68 -8.76 0.52
CA ASN A 94 -5.50 -9.49 1.78
C ASN A 94 -6.09 -10.92 1.73
N THR A 95 -6.42 -11.41 0.55
CA THR A 95 -6.98 -12.75 0.30
C THR A 95 -6.25 -13.40 -0.87
N ASP A 96 -6.52 -14.68 -1.16
CA ASP A 96 -5.93 -15.41 -2.29
C ASP A 96 -6.54 -15.01 -3.66
N LYS A 97 -7.04 -13.78 -3.80
CA LYS A 97 -7.75 -13.25 -4.98
C LYS A 97 -7.01 -12.12 -5.69
N LEU A 98 -5.69 -12.27 -5.84
CA LEU A 98 -4.82 -11.27 -6.46
C LEU A 98 -5.29 -10.86 -7.87
N SER A 99 -5.71 -11.81 -8.71
CA SER A 99 -6.18 -11.52 -10.08
C SER A 99 -7.36 -10.54 -10.09
N ASP A 100 -8.34 -10.78 -9.21
CA ASP A 100 -9.52 -9.92 -9.10
C ASP A 100 -9.16 -8.56 -8.49
N ALA A 101 -8.25 -8.55 -7.51
CA ALA A 101 -7.74 -7.33 -6.91
C ALA A 101 -7.11 -6.41 -7.97
N LEU A 102 -6.32 -6.98 -8.88
CA LEU A 102 -5.67 -6.25 -9.96
C LEU A 102 -6.66 -5.63 -10.94
N VAL A 103 -7.75 -6.34 -11.28
CA VAL A 103 -8.80 -5.79 -12.16
C VAL A 103 -9.44 -4.55 -11.52
N MET A 104 -9.83 -4.64 -10.25
CA MET A 104 -10.47 -3.54 -9.54
C MET A 104 -9.51 -2.37 -9.31
N ALA A 105 -8.26 -2.67 -8.92
CA ALA A 105 -7.24 -1.66 -8.70
C ALA A 105 -6.91 -0.88 -9.98
N ASN A 106 -6.66 -1.58 -11.09
CA ASN A 106 -6.35 -0.94 -12.37
C ASN A 106 -7.51 -0.09 -12.87
N ARG A 107 -8.76 -0.55 -12.68
CA ARG A 107 -9.94 0.25 -13.01
C ARG A 107 -10.00 1.53 -12.18
N SER A 108 -9.76 1.45 -10.87
CA SER A 108 -9.68 2.63 -10.00
C SER A 108 -8.56 3.58 -10.41
N LEU A 109 -7.36 3.06 -10.67
CA LEU A 109 -6.19 3.85 -11.04
C LEU A 109 -6.40 4.57 -12.37
N SER A 110 -7.00 3.90 -13.35
CA SER A 110 -7.27 4.49 -14.66
C SER A 110 -8.14 5.75 -14.60
N ARG A 111 -9.01 5.86 -13.58
CA ARG A 111 -9.87 7.03 -13.37
C ARG A 111 -9.18 8.19 -12.70
N VAL A 112 -8.24 7.92 -11.79
CA VAL A 112 -7.67 8.95 -10.90
C VAL A 112 -6.25 9.36 -11.26
N LYS A 113 -5.60 8.63 -12.19
CA LYS A 113 -4.17 8.84 -12.52
C LYS A 113 -3.84 10.26 -13.00
N ASP A 114 -4.76 10.94 -13.65
CA ASP A 114 -4.53 12.27 -14.20
C ASP A 114 -4.76 13.35 -13.13
N ASP A 115 -5.63 13.08 -12.14
CA ASP A 115 -5.97 14.00 -11.05
C ASP A 115 -4.98 13.95 -9.88
N ILE A 116 -4.47 12.76 -9.56
CA ILE A 116 -3.57 12.51 -8.42
C ILE A 116 -2.37 11.63 -8.84
N PRO A 117 -1.54 12.09 -9.79
CA PRO A 117 -0.54 11.27 -10.46
C PRO A 117 0.46 10.62 -9.49
N PHE A 118 0.92 11.31 -8.46
CA PHE A 118 1.86 10.73 -7.50
C PHE A 118 1.25 9.57 -6.69
N HIS A 119 0.00 9.71 -6.25
CA HIS A 119 -0.69 8.65 -5.52
C HIS A 119 -1.02 7.47 -6.44
N ALA A 120 -1.41 7.76 -7.69
CA ALA A 120 -1.68 6.74 -8.69
C ALA A 120 -0.42 5.93 -9.04
N THR A 121 0.72 6.60 -9.28
CA THR A 121 2.01 5.92 -9.49
C THR A 121 2.39 5.09 -8.26
N TYR A 122 2.28 5.68 -7.07
CA TYR A 122 2.57 4.96 -5.84
C TYR A 122 1.73 3.69 -5.68
N ALA A 123 0.44 3.76 -5.99
CA ALA A 123 -0.47 2.62 -5.93
C ALA A 123 -0.21 1.60 -7.05
N ALA A 124 0.11 2.03 -8.27
CA ALA A 124 0.52 1.12 -9.36
C ALA A 124 1.79 0.35 -8.99
N THR A 125 2.77 1.03 -8.39
CA THR A 125 3.96 0.37 -7.84
C THR A 125 3.63 -0.64 -6.75
N SER A 126 2.61 -0.39 -5.90
CA SER A 126 2.14 -1.41 -4.95
C SER A 126 1.69 -2.68 -5.66
N LEU A 127 0.95 -2.56 -6.76
CA LEU A 127 0.47 -3.73 -7.50
C LEU A 127 1.63 -4.54 -8.09
N LEU A 128 2.70 -3.88 -8.54
CA LEU A 128 3.91 -4.55 -8.98
C LEU A 128 4.58 -5.35 -7.85
N ILE A 129 4.58 -4.83 -6.62
CA ILE A 129 5.09 -5.53 -5.43
C ILE A 129 4.27 -6.80 -5.17
N GLU A 130 2.94 -6.69 -5.18
CA GLU A 130 2.03 -7.83 -4.97
C GLU A 130 2.17 -8.89 -6.08
N GLN A 131 2.56 -8.49 -7.28
CA GLN A 131 2.87 -9.37 -8.40
C GLN A 131 4.30 -9.96 -8.35
N GLY A 132 5.10 -9.64 -7.35
CA GLY A 132 6.51 -10.08 -7.26
C GLY A 132 7.45 -9.38 -8.26
N SER A 133 7.01 -8.33 -8.94
CA SER A 133 7.79 -7.57 -9.92
C SER A 133 8.70 -6.54 -9.25
N TYR A 134 9.55 -6.99 -8.31
CA TYR A 134 10.30 -6.11 -7.41
C TYR A 134 11.26 -5.16 -8.11
N GLN A 135 11.93 -5.61 -9.18
CA GLN A 135 12.86 -4.76 -9.94
C GLN A 135 12.14 -3.59 -10.63
N GLN A 136 10.98 -3.85 -11.24
CA GLN A 136 10.16 -2.80 -11.85
C GLN A 136 9.58 -1.89 -10.77
N ALA A 137 9.07 -2.47 -9.67
CA ALA A 137 8.57 -1.69 -8.56
C ALA A 137 9.63 -0.74 -7.99
N LEU A 138 10.90 -1.17 -7.92
CA LEU A 138 11.99 -0.33 -7.46
C LEU A 138 12.27 0.81 -8.43
N GLN A 139 12.31 0.53 -9.73
CA GLN A 139 12.50 1.56 -10.77
C GLN A 139 11.40 2.62 -10.69
N ASP A 140 10.14 2.20 -10.60
CA ASP A 140 9.00 3.10 -10.52
C ASP A 140 9.01 3.91 -9.21
N ALA A 141 9.37 3.29 -8.09
CA ALA A 141 9.47 3.98 -6.80
C ALA A 141 10.58 5.05 -6.82
N VAL A 142 11.75 4.76 -7.40
CA VAL A 142 12.83 5.73 -7.54
C VAL A 142 12.44 6.87 -8.49
N ALA A 143 11.83 6.55 -9.63
CA ALA A 143 11.32 7.56 -10.56
C ALA A 143 10.25 8.46 -9.92
N LEU A 144 9.35 7.87 -9.12
CA LEU A 144 8.37 8.64 -8.34
C LEU A 144 9.06 9.60 -7.38
N LYS A 145 10.08 9.12 -6.63
CA LYS A 145 10.87 9.95 -5.71
C LYS A 145 11.49 11.15 -6.44
N GLU A 146 12.10 10.92 -7.59
CA GLU A 146 12.71 11.97 -8.42
C GLU A 146 11.66 12.96 -8.94
N SER A 147 10.50 12.46 -9.39
CA SER A 147 9.42 13.31 -9.92
C SER A 147 8.76 14.22 -8.87
N MET A 148 8.71 13.79 -7.60
CA MET A 148 8.24 14.61 -6.50
C MET A 148 9.24 15.72 -6.13
N GLY A 149 10.52 15.55 -6.53
CA GLY A 149 11.63 16.43 -6.20
C GLY A 149 11.94 16.46 -4.71
N ASN A 150 12.88 17.33 -4.30
CA ASN A 150 13.11 17.66 -2.89
C ASN A 150 12.00 18.56 -2.31
N SER A 151 10.76 18.45 -2.82
CA SER A 151 9.61 19.26 -2.43
C SER A 151 9.02 18.77 -1.10
N TYR A 152 9.86 18.67 -0.08
CA TYR A 152 9.45 18.52 1.31
C TYR A 152 8.88 19.82 1.87
N SER A 153 9.13 20.94 1.18
CA SER A 153 9.12 22.29 1.74
C SER A 153 7.92 23.17 1.37
N SER A 154 6.84 22.63 0.82
CA SER A 154 5.62 23.43 0.65
C SER A 154 4.38 22.64 1.02
N GLU A 155 3.57 23.29 1.85
CA GLU A 155 2.14 23.20 2.22
C GLU A 155 1.15 22.31 1.42
N PHE A 156 1.59 21.27 0.72
CA PHE A 156 0.72 20.30 0.06
C PHE A 156 0.40 19.16 1.01
N LYS A 157 -0.79 19.23 1.60
CA LYS A 157 -1.42 18.12 2.34
C LYS A 157 -1.38 16.86 1.47
N GLY A 158 -0.48 15.92 1.81
CA GLY A 158 -0.33 14.61 1.17
C GLY A 158 1.05 14.32 0.57
N GLY A 159 1.79 15.34 0.09
CA GLY A 159 3.05 15.15 -0.65
C GLY A 159 4.19 14.59 0.22
N SER A 160 4.46 15.21 1.36
CA SER A 160 5.60 14.82 2.21
C SER A 160 5.39 13.48 2.92
N LEU A 161 4.13 13.11 3.21
CA LEU A 161 3.81 11.80 3.79
C LEU A 161 3.95 10.68 2.75
N LEU A 162 3.43 10.90 1.54
CA LEU A 162 3.59 9.97 0.42
C LEU A 162 5.08 9.76 0.10
N TYR A 163 5.87 10.83 0.13
CA TYR A 163 7.31 10.76 -0.09
C TYR A 163 8.00 9.86 0.93
N ALA A 164 7.72 10.06 2.23
CA ALA A 164 8.31 9.23 3.29
C ALA A 164 7.93 7.75 3.15
N HIS A 165 6.68 7.46 2.80
CA HIS A 165 6.23 6.10 2.50
C HIS A 165 6.94 5.51 1.28
N ASN A 166 7.20 6.33 0.26
CA ASN A 166 7.93 5.91 -0.93
C ASN A 166 9.40 5.60 -0.62
N LEU A 167 10.07 6.38 0.24
CA LEU A 167 11.41 6.07 0.73
C LEU A 167 11.45 4.74 1.49
N LEU A 168 10.50 4.52 2.40
CA LEU A 168 10.38 3.25 3.11
C LEU A 168 10.25 2.07 2.14
N ARG A 169 9.40 2.22 1.11
CA ARG A 169 9.25 1.21 0.05
C ARG A 169 10.55 0.99 -0.70
N ILE A 170 11.25 2.05 -1.12
CA ILE A 170 12.53 1.93 -1.83
C ILE A 170 13.52 1.13 -0.99
N ALA A 171 13.65 1.45 0.31
CA ALA A 171 14.54 0.72 1.20
C ALA A 171 14.18 -0.77 1.30
N CYS A 172 12.89 -1.09 1.45
CA CYS A 172 12.42 -2.48 1.49
C CYS A 172 12.64 -3.22 0.16
N LEU A 173 12.45 -2.57 -0.99
CA LEU A 173 12.69 -3.16 -2.31
C LEU A 173 14.18 -3.40 -2.57
N GLN A 174 15.04 -2.47 -2.16
CA GLN A 174 16.49 -2.66 -2.24
C GLN A 174 16.95 -3.82 -1.35
N GLN A 175 16.33 -3.97 -0.17
CA GLN A 175 16.55 -5.12 0.70
C GLN A 175 16.14 -6.43 0.02
N GLU A 176 14.95 -6.50 -0.56
CA GLU A 176 14.43 -7.69 -1.25
C GLU A 176 15.33 -8.09 -2.43
N LEU A 177 15.88 -7.10 -3.13
CA LEU A 177 16.81 -7.28 -4.25
C LEU A 177 18.28 -7.45 -3.81
N ASN A 178 18.55 -7.55 -2.50
CA ASN A 178 19.89 -7.69 -1.91
C ASN A 178 20.88 -6.57 -2.28
N ASN A 179 20.40 -5.37 -2.63
CA ASN A 179 21.23 -4.21 -2.95
C ASN A 179 21.53 -3.39 -1.68
N ARG A 180 22.53 -3.83 -0.91
CA ARG A 180 22.89 -3.19 0.36
C ARG A 180 23.26 -1.70 0.24
N PRO A 181 24.05 -1.25 -0.75
CA PRO A 181 24.33 0.18 -0.90
C PRO A 181 23.07 1.02 -1.13
N GLY A 182 22.18 0.54 -2.01
CA GLY A 182 20.92 1.24 -2.30
C GLY A 182 19.97 1.24 -1.10
N GLU A 183 19.92 0.14 -0.37
CA GLU A 183 19.14 0.03 0.86
C GLU A 183 19.62 1.03 1.92
N LYS A 184 20.93 1.07 2.18
CA LYS A 184 21.53 1.98 3.16
C LYS A 184 21.22 3.44 2.82
N ALA A 185 21.40 3.83 1.56
CA ALA A 185 21.12 5.19 1.11
C ALA A 185 19.65 5.60 1.35
N ALA A 186 18.71 4.70 1.05
CA ALA A 186 17.28 4.97 1.28
C ALA A 186 16.94 5.10 2.77
N TRP A 187 17.56 4.30 3.65
CA TRP A 187 17.39 4.43 5.10
C TRP A 187 17.95 5.74 5.64
N GLU A 188 19.12 6.18 5.17
CA GLU A 188 19.73 7.46 5.58
C GLU A 188 18.84 8.65 5.16
N GLU A 189 18.29 8.62 3.95
CA GLU A 189 17.37 9.66 3.47
C GLU A 189 16.07 9.72 4.29
N LEU A 190 15.52 8.57 4.68
CA LEU A 190 14.33 8.51 5.54
C LEU A 190 14.62 8.96 6.97
N GLU A 191 15.79 8.62 7.51
CA GLU A 191 16.23 9.04 8.86
C GLU A 191 16.31 10.56 8.97
N VAL A 192 16.83 11.25 7.94
CA VAL A 192 16.85 12.72 7.90
C VAL A 192 15.44 13.32 8.05
N LEU A 193 14.43 12.72 7.42
CA LEU A 193 13.04 13.18 7.56
C LEU A 193 12.47 12.92 8.96
N ILE A 194 12.77 11.77 9.54
CA ILE A 194 12.30 11.39 10.88
C ILE A 194 12.96 12.24 11.97
N ASP A 195 14.27 12.50 11.85
CA ASP A 195 15.05 13.28 12.82
C ASP A 195 14.76 14.78 12.78
N SER A 196 14.02 15.25 11.76
CA SER A 196 13.61 16.65 11.63
C SER A 196 12.68 17.15 12.74
N LYS A 197 12.07 16.24 13.52
CA LYS A 197 11.12 16.54 14.62
C LYS A 197 9.98 17.48 14.21
N THR A 198 9.53 17.35 12.96
CA THR A 198 8.37 18.05 12.41
C THR A 198 7.07 17.30 12.72
N PRO A 199 5.89 17.94 12.65
CA PRO A 199 4.61 17.22 12.77
C PRO A 199 4.47 16.06 11.78
N LEU A 200 5.11 16.16 10.62
CA LEU A 200 5.20 15.09 9.64
C LEU A 200 5.99 13.89 10.19
N SER A 201 7.15 14.13 10.82
CA SER A 201 7.93 13.05 11.45
C SER A 201 7.15 12.32 12.53
N GLU A 202 6.37 13.05 13.35
CA GLU A 202 5.49 12.44 14.36
C GLU A 202 4.38 11.60 13.72
N LEU A 203 3.75 12.10 12.65
CA LEU A 203 2.73 11.38 11.88
C LEU A 203 3.28 10.11 11.23
N ILE A 204 4.50 10.18 10.68
CA ILE A 204 5.19 9.01 10.13
C ILE A 204 5.40 7.99 11.26
N LEU A 205 6.02 8.39 12.37
CA LEU A 205 6.32 7.47 13.47
C LEU A 205 5.07 6.86 14.11
N SER A 206 3.99 7.64 14.28
CA SER A 206 2.74 7.15 14.86
C SER A 206 2.05 6.11 13.98
N SER A 207 2.13 6.25 12.65
CA SER A 207 1.52 5.28 11.71
C SER A 207 2.09 3.85 11.84
N PHE A 208 3.27 3.68 12.43
CA PHE A 208 3.90 2.38 12.68
C PHE A 208 3.73 1.91 14.14
N SER A 209 3.62 2.83 15.10
CA SER A 209 3.43 2.48 16.50
C SER A 209 2.07 1.84 16.76
N GLU A 210 1.04 2.22 16.00
CA GLU A 210 -0.30 1.57 16.01
C GLU A 210 -0.23 0.07 15.66
N LYS A 211 0.84 -0.36 14.98
CA LYS A 211 1.10 -1.75 14.59
C LYS A 211 2.15 -2.45 15.46
N GLN A 212 2.49 -1.87 16.62
CA GLN A 212 3.57 -2.32 17.52
C GLN A 212 4.96 -2.34 16.87
N ILE A 213 5.18 -1.56 15.79
CA ILE A 213 6.47 -1.44 15.12
C ILE A 213 7.10 -0.11 15.52
N ASN A 214 8.27 -0.17 16.17
CA ASN A 214 9.09 1.02 16.37
C ASN A 214 9.97 1.25 15.14
N LEU A 215 9.52 2.14 14.25
CA LEU A 215 10.19 2.41 12.98
C LEU A 215 11.63 2.91 13.17
N SER A 216 11.88 3.81 14.13
CA SER A 216 13.22 4.32 14.42
C SER A 216 14.18 3.20 14.85
N GLN A 217 13.69 2.31 15.72
CA GLN A 217 14.48 1.15 16.17
C GLN A 217 14.76 0.20 14.99
N TYR A 218 13.76 -0.07 14.15
CA TYR A 218 13.93 -0.91 12.97
C TYR A 218 15.00 -0.36 12.01
N ILE A 219 14.95 0.94 11.71
CA ILE A 219 15.95 1.61 10.85
C ILE A 219 17.34 1.49 11.47
N ALA A 220 17.48 1.77 12.76
CA ALA A 220 18.77 1.69 13.46
C ALA A 220 19.37 0.28 13.44
N ASP A 221 18.55 -0.75 13.67
CA ASP A 221 19.00 -2.14 13.64
C ASP A 221 19.33 -2.60 12.22
N ARG A 222 18.55 -2.15 11.23
CA ARG A 222 18.81 -2.50 9.83
C ARG A 222 20.12 -1.90 9.33
N LYS A 223 20.39 -0.63 9.65
CA LYS A 223 21.65 0.04 9.30
C LYS A 223 22.87 -0.63 9.93
N LYS A 224 22.77 -1.19 11.14
CA LYS A 224 23.86 -1.96 11.76
C LYS A 224 24.17 -3.27 11.02
N ALA A 225 23.19 -3.82 10.30
CA ALA A 225 23.30 -5.09 9.59
C ALA A 225 23.76 -4.94 8.12
N LEU A 226 23.92 -3.71 7.63
CA LEU A 226 24.30 -3.38 6.24
C LEU A 226 25.80 -3.06 6.12
#